data_AF-A0A8H7BVE6-F1
#
_entry.id   AF-A0A8H7BVE6-F1
#
_cell.length_a   1.000
_cell.length_b   1.000
_cell.length_c   1.000
_cell.angle_alpha   90.00
_cell.angle_beta   90.00
_cell.angle_gamma   90.00
#
_symmetry.space_group_name_H-M   'P 1'
#
loop_
_entity.id
_entity.type
_entity.pdbx_description
1 polymer ?
#
loop_
_entity_poly.entity_id
_entity_poly.type
_entity_poly.pdbx_seq_one_letter_code
_entity_poly.pdbx_strand_id
1 'polypeptide(L)'
;MGNAQSVGKVVKEGIQIYETIKSQQEQQQHGPSSSHYPQQYHAPQHYHAPHVDEHDDPDYSRLRALAHEEAEKRNHCYERSQAAYHNGDGAAAKELSNQGHHHDDQMKRYNKQAAELVFAQKNQNRPPTEIDLHGLFVHEASEKVEEALSRCQREGYDHLVIIVGKGLHSPGNIAKLKPAILELVHKYQVRCEPNRPNPGCIYVEFGKGVGNMDWLDVFANKMANADCIIM
;
A
#
# COMPACT_ATOMS: atom_id res chain seq x y z
N MET A 1 34.22 -9.45 -13.53
CA MET A 1 34.11 -9.92 -12.13
C MET A 1 32.89 -9.26 -11.50
N GLY A 2 31.73 -9.93 -11.56
CA GLY A 2 30.47 -9.42 -11.00
C GLY A 2 30.54 -9.46 -9.47
N ASN A 3 30.34 -8.32 -8.84
CA ASN A 3 30.64 -8.06 -7.43
C ASN A 3 29.85 -9.01 -6.50
N ALA A 4 30.55 -9.89 -5.76
CA ALA A 4 29.95 -10.78 -4.76
C ALA A 4 29.12 -10.01 -3.70
N GLN A 5 29.43 -8.72 -3.50
CA GLN A 5 28.66 -7.81 -2.65
C GLN A 5 27.26 -7.50 -3.21
N SER A 6 27.11 -7.37 -4.53
CA SER A 6 25.82 -7.13 -5.20
C SER A 6 24.94 -8.38 -5.19
N VAL A 7 25.55 -9.57 -5.31
CA VAL A 7 24.86 -10.86 -5.18
C VAL A 7 24.24 -11.01 -3.80
N GLY A 8 25.00 -10.71 -2.74
CA GLY A 8 24.50 -10.79 -1.37
C GLY A 8 23.39 -9.77 -1.06
N LYS A 9 23.42 -8.58 -1.67
CA LYS A 9 22.41 -7.54 -1.44
C LYS A 9 21.02 -7.96 -1.92
N VAL A 10 20.91 -8.44 -3.16
CA VAL A 10 19.61 -8.82 -3.75
C VAL A 10 19.00 -10.04 -3.06
N VAL A 11 19.82 -11.02 -2.66
CA VAL A 11 19.34 -12.19 -1.90
C VAL A 11 18.83 -11.76 -0.52
N LYS A 12 19.55 -10.86 0.17
CA LYS A 12 19.13 -10.32 1.48
C LYS A 12 17.83 -9.53 1.39
N GLU A 13 17.66 -8.70 0.36
CA GLU A 13 16.43 -7.95 0.12
C GLU A 13 15.24 -8.90 -0.11
N GLY A 14 15.39 -9.93 -0.95
CA GLY A 14 14.35 -10.95 -1.15
C GLY A 14 14.01 -11.73 0.13
N ILE A 15 15.01 -12.07 0.95
CA ILE A 15 14.81 -12.71 2.27
C ILE A 15 13.97 -11.83 3.18
N GLN A 16 14.30 -10.55 3.31
CA GLN A 16 13.57 -9.58 4.15
C GLN A 16 12.13 -9.40 3.68
N ILE A 17 11.89 -9.33 2.37
CA ILE A 17 10.54 -9.23 1.80
C ILE A 17 9.72 -10.46 2.18
N TYR A 18 10.28 -11.67 2.04
CA TYR A 18 9.60 -12.91 2.43
C TYR A 18 9.24 -12.96 3.91
N GLU A 19 10.18 -12.64 4.80
CA GLU A 19 9.93 -12.62 6.25
C GLU A 19 8.84 -11.61 6.63
N THR A 20 8.82 -10.46 5.94
CA THR A 20 7.79 -9.44 6.10
C THR A 20 6.42 -9.95 5.64
N ILE A 21 6.34 -10.62 4.49
CA ILE A 21 5.09 -11.19 3.98
C ILE A 21 4.56 -12.29 4.91
N LYS A 22 5.45 -13.20 5.32
CA LYS A 22 5.11 -14.32 6.20
C LYS A 22 4.58 -13.84 7.56
N SER A 23 5.23 -12.85 8.17
CA SER A 23 4.76 -12.27 9.43
C SER A 23 3.41 -11.55 9.28
N GLN A 24 3.16 -10.87 8.15
CA GLN A 24 1.86 -10.24 7.88
C GLN A 24 0.72 -11.25 7.67
N GLN A 25 1.01 -12.44 7.13
CA GLN A 25 0.05 -13.54 6.96
C GLN A 25 -0.24 -14.26 8.28
N GLU A 26 0.76 -14.45 9.15
CA GLU A 26 0.60 -15.08 10.47
C GLU A 26 -0.22 -14.20 11.43
N GLN A 27 -0.04 -12.88 11.40
CA GLN A 27 -0.83 -11.93 12.20
C GLN A 27 -2.32 -11.88 11.82
N GLN A 28 -2.69 -12.33 10.62
CA GLN A 28 -4.10 -12.42 10.20
C GLN A 28 -4.80 -13.70 10.71
N GLN A 29 -4.07 -14.68 11.25
CA GLN A 29 -4.61 -15.99 11.64
C GLN A 29 -4.73 -16.22 13.16
N HIS A 30 -4.27 -15.30 14.02
CA HIS A 30 -4.31 -15.48 15.49
C HIS A 30 -5.36 -14.60 16.18
N GLY A 31 -6.62 -15.05 16.14
CA GLY A 31 -7.53 -14.98 17.30
C GLY A 31 -7.26 -16.16 18.25
N PRO A 32 -7.60 -16.09 19.55
CA PRO A 32 -7.13 -17.08 20.52
C PRO A 32 -7.94 -18.38 20.38
N SER A 33 -7.27 -19.48 20.04
CA SER A 33 -7.58 -20.82 20.59
C SER A 33 -6.46 -21.80 20.23
N SER A 34 -5.93 -22.43 21.28
CA SER A 34 -4.98 -23.53 21.24
C SER A 34 -5.58 -24.79 20.62
N SER A 35 -4.84 -25.50 19.76
CA SER A 35 -4.63 -26.96 19.83
C SER A 35 -3.62 -27.42 18.78
N HIS A 36 -2.77 -28.33 19.20
CA HIS A 36 -1.64 -28.93 18.50
C HIS A 36 -2.10 -29.88 17.37
N TYR A 37 -1.61 -29.68 16.13
CA TYR A 37 -1.55 -30.71 15.07
C TYR A 37 -0.31 -30.50 14.18
N PRO A 38 0.36 -31.58 13.72
CA PRO A 38 1.60 -31.50 12.95
C PRO A 38 1.35 -31.30 11.45
N GLN A 39 2.37 -30.74 10.79
CA GLN A 39 2.54 -30.49 9.34
C GLN A 39 1.49 -31.09 8.40
N GLN A 40 0.72 -30.22 7.77
CA GLN A 40 0.04 -30.51 6.52
C GLN A 40 0.10 -29.25 5.67
N TYR A 41 0.66 -29.33 4.46
CA TYR A 41 0.61 -28.26 3.45
C TYR A 41 -0.84 -27.80 3.29
N HIS A 42 -1.20 -26.70 3.93
CA HIS A 42 -2.48 -26.07 3.73
C HIS A 42 -2.35 -25.24 2.46
N ALA A 43 -3.16 -25.59 1.45
CA ALA A 43 -3.41 -24.74 0.31
C ALA A 43 -3.67 -23.30 0.81
N PRO A 44 -3.14 -22.26 0.14
CA PRO A 44 -3.28 -20.91 0.63
C PRO A 44 -4.76 -20.61 0.82
N GLN A 45 -5.10 -20.28 2.06
CA GLN A 45 -6.44 -19.85 2.48
C GLN A 45 -6.95 -18.87 1.43
N HIS A 46 -8.13 -19.15 0.89
CA HIS A 46 -8.83 -18.29 -0.04
C HIS A 46 -8.79 -16.86 0.51
N TYR A 47 -7.92 -16.01 -0.04
CA TYR A 47 -8.14 -14.58 0.00
C TYR A 47 -9.42 -14.38 -0.79
N HIS A 48 -10.56 -14.44 -0.10
CA HIS A 48 -11.80 -13.95 -0.66
C HIS A 48 -11.49 -12.51 -1.07
N ALA A 49 -11.43 -12.30 -2.38
CA ALA A 49 -11.46 -10.97 -2.96
C ALA A 49 -12.55 -10.21 -2.19
N PRO A 50 -12.24 -9.02 -1.64
CA PRO A 50 -13.24 -8.28 -0.91
C PRO A 50 -14.45 -8.14 -1.84
N HIS A 51 -15.58 -8.75 -1.47
CA HIS A 51 -16.84 -8.49 -2.14
C HIS A 51 -17.18 -7.03 -1.86
N VAL A 52 -16.82 -6.18 -2.82
CA VAL A 52 -17.20 -4.77 -2.90
C VAL A 52 -18.37 -4.69 -3.86
N ASP A 53 -19.60 -4.79 -3.35
CA ASP A 53 -20.73 -4.19 -4.06
C ASP A 53 -20.63 -2.67 -3.79
N GLU A 54 -20.58 -1.78 -4.79
CA GLU A 54 -21.71 -1.51 -5.69
C GLU A 54 -21.29 -1.08 -7.13
N HIS A 55 -20.05 -1.31 -7.59
CA HIS A 55 -19.67 -1.22 -9.01
C HIS A 55 -18.66 -2.33 -9.32
N ASP A 56 -19.16 -3.49 -9.74
CA ASP A 56 -18.37 -4.60 -10.28
C ASP A 56 -17.75 -4.18 -11.62
N ASP A 57 -16.73 -3.33 -11.58
CA ASP A 57 -15.94 -3.03 -12.75
C ASP A 57 -15.12 -4.30 -13.08
N PRO A 58 -15.41 -4.97 -14.21
CA PRO A 58 -14.75 -6.23 -14.54
C PRO A 58 -13.23 -6.02 -14.73
N ASP A 59 -12.79 -4.83 -15.12
CA ASP A 59 -11.37 -4.52 -15.24
C ASP A 59 -10.71 -4.35 -13.88
N TYR A 60 -11.38 -3.75 -12.88
CA TYR A 60 -10.86 -3.70 -11.51
C TYR A 60 -10.63 -5.11 -10.95
N SER A 61 -11.66 -5.96 -11.03
CA SER A 61 -11.60 -7.33 -10.51
C SER A 61 -10.53 -8.15 -11.23
N ARG A 62 -10.41 -7.99 -12.55
CA ARG A 62 -9.33 -8.61 -13.35
C ARG A 62 -7.95 -8.14 -12.93
N LEU A 63 -7.74 -6.83 -12.73
CA LEU A 63 -6.44 -6.28 -12.32
C LEU A 63 -6.04 -6.76 -10.91
N ARG A 64 -6.97 -6.80 -9.96
CA ARG A 64 -6.72 -7.35 -8.62
C ARG A 64 -6.42 -8.84 -8.66
N ALA A 65 -7.09 -9.61 -9.52
CA ALA A 65 -6.78 -11.03 -9.71
C ALA A 65 -5.37 -11.25 -10.27
N LEU A 66 -4.97 -10.46 -11.28
CA LEU A 66 -3.60 -10.51 -11.84
C LEU A 66 -2.55 -10.13 -10.80
N ALA A 67 -2.80 -9.09 -10.00
CA ALA A 67 -1.92 -8.72 -8.90
C ALA A 67 -1.77 -9.87 -7.89
N HIS A 68 -2.87 -10.54 -7.56
CA HIS A 68 -2.84 -11.69 -6.66
C HIS A 68 -2.01 -12.85 -7.23
N GLU A 69 -2.19 -13.20 -8.50
CA GLU A 69 -1.41 -14.24 -9.16
C GLU A 69 0.10 -13.94 -9.12
N GLU A 70 0.50 -12.70 -9.40
CA GLU A 70 1.90 -12.27 -9.32
C GLU A 70 2.44 -12.30 -7.88
N ALA A 71 1.59 -12.00 -6.88
CA ALA A 71 1.96 -12.11 -5.48
C ALA A 71 2.25 -13.57 -5.07
N GLU A 72 1.45 -14.53 -5.53
CA GLU A 72 1.68 -15.96 -5.28
C GLU A 72 2.99 -16.44 -5.91
N LYS A 73 3.26 -16.06 -7.18
CA LYS A 73 4.52 -16.38 -7.86
C LYS A 73 5.72 -15.79 -7.12
N ARG A 74 5.63 -14.53 -6.70
CA ARG A 74 6.66 -13.85 -5.89
C ARG A 74 6.94 -14.61 -4.59
N ASN A 75 5.89 -14.99 -3.85
CA ASN A 75 6.04 -15.69 -2.57
C ASN A 75 6.79 -17.02 -2.77
N HIS A 76 6.42 -17.78 -3.79
CA HIS A 76 7.08 -19.04 -4.13
C HIS A 76 8.55 -18.84 -4.56
N CYS A 77 8.86 -17.80 -5.33
CA CYS A 77 10.23 -17.45 -5.69
C CYS A 77 11.08 -17.13 -4.46
N TYR A 78 10.58 -16.31 -3.53
CA TYR A 78 11.34 -15.97 -2.34
C TYR A 78 11.49 -17.12 -1.35
N GLU A 79 10.47 -17.96 -1.18
CA GLU A 79 10.57 -19.19 -0.37
C GLU A 79 11.69 -20.10 -0.89
N ARG A 80 11.72 -20.35 -2.21
CA ARG A 80 12.76 -21.16 -2.84
C ARG A 80 14.13 -20.48 -2.78
N SER A 81 14.18 -19.15 -2.92
CA SER A 81 15.41 -18.36 -2.76
C SER A 81 16.01 -18.53 -1.37
N GLN A 82 15.16 -18.46 -0.33
CA GLN A 82 15.59 -18.71 1.04
C GLN A 82 16.14 -20.13 1.19
N ALA A 83 15.43 -21.14 0.71
CA ALA A 83 15.88 -22.53 0.80
C ALA A 83 17.24 -22.75 0.10
N ALA A 84 17.43 -22.20 -1.10
CA ALA A 84 18.70 -22.26 -1.83
C ALA A 84 19.84 -21.59 -1.05
N TYR A 85 19.58 -20.43 -0.43
CA TYR A 85 20.57 -19.72 0.40
C TYR A 85 21.00 -20.56 1.61
N HIS A 86 20.04 -21.16 2.32
CA HIS A 86 20.33 -22.02 3.48
C HIS A 86 21.11 -23.29 3.10
N ASN A 87 20.92 -23.78 1.87
CA ASN A 87 21.66 -24.93 1.32
C ASN A 87 23.04 -24.57 0.75
N GLY A 88 23.45 -23.29 0.82
CA GLY A 88 24.73 -22.81 0.31
C GLY A 88 24.78 -22.56 -1.20
N ASP A 89 23.66 -22.69 -1.91
CA ASP A 89 23.56 -22.39 -3.34
C ASP A 89 23.22 -20.91 -3.57
N GLY A 90 24.24 -20.07 -3.47
CA GLY A 90 24.10 -18.62 -3.65
C GLY A 90 23.73 -18.20 -5.08
N ALA A 91 24.04 -19.02 -6.09
CA ALA A 91 23.70 -18.73 -7.48
C ALA A 91 22.20 -18.91 -7.72
N ALA A 92 21.65 -20.06 -7.32
CA ALA A 92 20.22 -20.32 -7.39
C ALA A 92 19.42 -19.34 -6.50
N ALA A 93 19.90 -19.04 -5.30
CA ALA A 93 19.27 -18.05 -4.43
C ALA A 93 19.16 -16.68 -5.11
N LYS A 94 20.24 -16.22 -5.76
CA LYS A 94 20.21 -14.94 -6.49
C LYS A 94 19.21 -14.95 -7.64
N GLU A 95 19.22 -16.00 -8.45
CA GLU A 95 18.30 -16.11 -9.59
C GLU A 95 16.84 -16.10 -9.14
N LEU A 96 16.50 -16.89 -8.12
CA LEU A 96 15.16 -16.94 -7.55
C LEU A 96 14.76 -15.62 -6.90
N SER A 97 15.67 -14.93 -6.21
CA SER A 97 15.40 -13.60 -5.66
C SER A 97 15.10 -12.57 -6.76
N ASN A 98 15.88 -12.58 -7.86
CA ASN A 98 15.63 -11.71 -9.01
C ASN A 98 14.25 -11.98 -9.64
N GLN A 99 13.86 -13.24 -9.79
CA GLN A 99 12.52 -13.62 -10.27
C GLN A 99 11.43 -13.14 -9.30
N GLY A 100 11.66 -13.28 -7.98
CA GLY A 100 10.77 -12.75 -6.96
C GLY A 100 10.57 -11.23 -7.09
N HIS A 101 11.65 -10.47 -7.26
CA HIS A 101 11.56 -9.02 -7.50
C HIS A 101 10.80 -8.67 -8.77
N HIS A 102 11.00 -9.43 -9.85
CA HIS A 102 10.24 -9.23 -11.08
C HIS A 102 8.73 -9.39 -10.86
N HIS A 103 8.32 -10.47 -10.18
CA HIS A 103 6.91 -10.69 -9.83
C HIS A 103 6.38 -9.63 -8.86
N ASP A 104 7.20 -9.15 -7.93
CA ASP A 104 6.84 -8.06 -7.02
C ASP A 104 6.55 -6.76 -7.78
N ASP A 105 7.38 -6.40 -8.76
CA ASP A 105 7.17 -5.24 -9.62
C ASP A 105 5.89 -5.37 -10.47
N GLN A 106 5.62 -6.56 -11.01
CA GLN A 106 4.40 -6.82 -11.79
C GLN A 106 3.14 -6.75 -10.92
N MET A 107 3.16 -7.35 -9.73
CA MET A 107 2.07 -7.21 -8.76
C MET A 107 1.83 -5.73 -8.40
N LYS A 108 2.88 -4.96 -8.11
CA LYS A 108 2.77 -3.52 -7.82
C LYS A 108 2.13 -2.76 -8.99
N ARG A 109 2.53 -3.06 -10.22
CA ARG A 109 1.95 -2.46 -11.44
C ARG A 109 0.46 -2.73 -11.56
N TYR A 110 0.02 -3.98 -11.42
CA TYR A 110 -1.40 -4.31 -11.50
C TYR A 110 -2.22 -3.71 -10.37
N ASN A 111 -1.71 -3.69 -9.14
CA ASN A 111 -2.35 -3.02 -8.01
C ASN A 111 -2.48 -1.50 -8.27
N LYS A 112 -1.43 -0.86 -8.78
CA LYS A 112 -1.46 0.56 -9.14
C LYS A 112 -2.53 0.85 -10.20
N GLN A 113 -2.59 0.04 -11.26
CA GLN A 113 -3.61 0.18 -12.29
C GLN A 113 -5.04 0.03 -11.74
N ALA A 114 -5.26 -0.95 -10.86
CA ALA A 114 -6.55 -1.16 -10.20
C ALA A 114 -6.94 0.04 -9.32
N ALA A 115 -5.97 0.56 -8.56
CA ALA A 115 -6.15 1.71 -7.69
C ALA A 115 -6.48 2.98 -8.49
N GLU A 116 -5.76 3.25 -9.58
CA GLU A 116 -5.99 4.40 -10.45
C GLU A 116 -7.37 4.35 -11.10
N LEU A 117 -7.79 3.19 -11.59
CA LEU A 117 -9.11 2.99 -12.20
C LEU A 117 -10.23 3.34 -11.21
N VAL A 118 -10.21 2.71 -10.02
CA VAL A 118 -11.25 2.92 -9.01
C VAL A 118 -11.21 4.33 -8.44
N PHE A 119 -10.01 4.89 -8.22
CA PHE A 119 -9.87 6.26 -7.74
C PHE A 119 -10.43 7.27 -8.76
N ALA A 120 -10.07 7.14 -10.04
CA ALA A 120 -10.56 8.02 -11.09
C ALA A 120 -12.09 7.99 -11.18
N GLN A 121 -12.69 6.79 -11.18
CA GLN A 121 -14.14 6.61 -11.25
C GLN A 121 -14.84 7.27 -10.05
N LYS A 122 -14.32 7.07 -8.83
CA LYS A 122 -14.93 7.60 -7.61
C LYS A 122 -14.78 9.11 -7.44
N ASN A 123 -13.74 9.70 -8.03
CA ASN A 123 -13.40 11.10 -7.84
C ASN A 123 -13.76 12.00 -9.04
N GLN A 124 -14.25 11.44 -10.15
CA GLN A 124 -14.52 12.17 -11.39
C GLN A 124 -15.42 13.40 -11.24
N ASN A 125 -16.42 13.33 -10.35
CA ASN A 125 -17.40 14.40 -10.14
C ASN A 125 -17.32 15.02 -8.75
N ARG A 126 -16.19 14.85 -8.04
CA ARG A 126 -15.99 15.39 -6.69
C ARG A 126 -15.28 16.74 -6.75
N PRO A 127 -15.55 17.64 -5.80
CA PRO A 127 -14.83 18.90 -5.71
C PRO A 127 -13.35 18.65 -5.37
N PRO A 128 -12.43 19.57 -5.70
CA PRO A 128 -11.00 19.44 -5.37
C PRO A 128 -10.69 19.32 -3.87
N THR A 129 -11.62 19.75 -3.02
CA THR A 129 -11.56 19.66 -1.54
C THR A 129 -12.15 18.37 -0.99
N GLU A 130 -12.47 17.39 -1.83
CA GLU A 130 -12.96 16.08 -1.40
C GLU A 130 -12.25 14.97 -2.18
N ILE A 131 -11.82 13.92 -1.48
CA ILE A 131 -11.25 12.72 -2.10
C ILE A 131 -11.87 11.47 -1.51
N ASP A 132 -12.09 10.49 -2.37
CA ASP A 132 -12.61 9.19 -2.01
C ASP A 132 -11.58 8.08 -2.23
N LEU A 133 -11.21 7.43 -1.13
CA LEU A 133 -10.16 6.41 -1.04
C LEU A 133 -10.73 5.05 -0.63
N HIS A 134 -12.04 4.90 -0.50
CA HIS A 134 -12.61 3.63 -0.10
C HIS A 134 -12.26 2.54 -1.12
N GLY A 135 -11.88 1.34 -0.64
CA GLY A 135 -11.49 0.22 -1.51
C GLY A 135 -10.07 0.29 -2.06
N LEU A 136 -9.30 1.34 -1.72
CA LEU A 136 -7.86 1.36 -1.91
C LEU A 136 -7.14 0.65 -0.76
N PHE A 137 -5.97 0.08 -1.05
CA PHE A 137 -5.06 -0.38 -0.02
C PHE A 137 -4.41 0.81 0.69
N VAL A 138 -3.95 0.60 1.92
CA VAL A 138 -3.36 1.67 2.76
C VAL A 138 -2.26 2.42 2.02
N HIS A 139 -1.33 1.70 1.38
CA HIS A 139 -0.24 2.33 0.63
C HIS A 139 -0.74 3.19 -0.53
N GLU A 140 -1.67 2.66 -1.33
CA GLU A 140 -2.29 3.37 -2.47
C GLU A 140 -3.01 4.64 -2.00
N ALA A 141 -3.75 4.53 -0.90
CA ALA A 141 -4.47 5.66 -0.32
C ALA A 141 -3.53 6.73 0.25
N SER A 142 -2.44 6.34 0.91
CA SER A 142 -1.46 7.29 1.46
C SER A 142 -0.86 8.17 0.36
N GLU A 143 -0.46 7.58 -0.78
CA GLU A 143 0.04 8.34 -1.94
C GLU A 143 -0.99 9.38 -2.40
N LYS A 144 -2.27 9.00 -2.50
CA LYS A 144 -3.35 9.90 -2.91
C LYS A 144 -3.67 10.98 -1.89
N VAL A 145 -3.53 10.70 -0.60
CA VAL A 145 -3.65 11.73 0.45
C VAL A 145 -2.53 12.74 0.32
N GLU A 146 -1.28 12.31 0.16
CA GLU A 146 -0.13 13.20 0.01
C GLU A 146 -0.27 14.13 -1.21
N GLU A 147 -0.70 13.59 -2.36
CA GLU A 147 -1.01 14.37 -3.56
C GLU A 147 -2.12 15.40 -3.30
N ALA A 148 -3.20 15.00 -2.62
CA ALA A 148 -4.34 15.87 -2.35
C ALA A 148 -4.00 16.98 -1.35
N LEU A 149 -3.25 16.67 -0.27
CA LEU A 149 -2.76 17.67 0.69
C LEU A 149 -1.91 18.73 -0.03
N SER A 150 -0.97 18.29 -0.87
CA SER A 150 -0.09 19.17 -1.64
C SER A 150 -0.88 20.05 -2.61
N ARG A 151 -1.87 19.47 -3.30
CA ARG A 151 -2.80 20.23 -4.17
C ARG A 151 -3.56 21.28 -3.37
N CYS A 152 -4.14 20.88 -2.24
CA CYS A 152 -4.96 21.77 -1.43
C CYS A 152 -4.19 23.01 -0.97
N GLN A 153 -2.94 22.84 -0.57
CA GLN A 153 -2.06 23.93 -0.18
C GLN A 153 -1.67 24.82 -1.35
N ARG A 154 -1.23 24.24 -2.48
CA ARG A 154 -0.79 25.00 -3.67
C ARG A 154 -1.89 25.89 -4.22
N GLU A 155 -3.13 25.42 -4.15
CA GLU A 155 -4.31 26.15 -4.64
C GLU A 155 -5.00 27.01 -3.57
N GLY A 156 -4.55 26.93 -2.31
CA GLY A 156 -5.03 27.78 -1.22
C GLY A 156 -6.42 27.42 -0.71
N TYR A 157 -6.82 26.16 -0.78
CA TYR A 157 -8.06 25.71 -0.16
C TYR A 157 -7.94 25.72 1.38
N ASP A 158 -9.07 25.94 2.04
CA ASP A 158 -9.19 26.01 3.50
C ASP A 158 -9.43 24.64 4.15
N HIS A 159 -9.83 23.63 3.38
CA HIS A 159 -10.05 22.27 3.89
C HIS A 159 -9.92 21.17 2.83
N LEU A 160 -9.82 19.93 3.31
CA LEU A 160 -9.91 18.69 2.54
C LEU A 160 -10.75 17.66 3.30
N VAL A 161 -11.71 17.04 2.64
CA VAL A 161 -12.51 15.91 3.15
C VAL A 161 -11.99 14.62 2.55
N ILE A 162 -11.51 13.70 3.39
CA ILE A 162 -10.99 12.39 2.97
C ILE A 162 -12.00 11.31 3.35
N ILE A 163 -12.58 10.64 2.36
CA ILE A 163 -13.52 9.54 2.54
C ILE A 163 -12.72 8.23 2.56
N VAL A 164 -12.64 7.59 3.72
CA VAL A 164 -11.97 6.29 3.93
C VAL A 164 -12.95 5.12 4.04
N GLY A 165 -14.25 5.42 4.09
CA GLY A 165 -15.32 4.44 4.27
C GLY A 165 -15.56 4.09 5.74
N LYS A 166 -16.72 3.47 6.02
CA LYS A 166 -17.15 3.14 7.39
C LYS A 166 -16.45 1.93 8.00
N GLY A 167 -15.67 1.19 7.21
CA GLY A 167 -14.98 -0.04 7.66
C GLY A 167 -15.87 -1.26 7.84
N LEU A 168 -17.18 -1.16 7.53
CA LEU A 168 -18.18 -2.22 7.76
C LEU A 168 -17.92 -3.51 6.96
N HIS A 169 -17.15 -3.45 5.88
CA HIS A 169 -16.92 -4.59 4.96
C HIS A 169 -15.44 -4.93 4.75
N SER A 170 -14.55 -4.54 5.68
CA SER A 170 -13.14 -4.98 5.60
C SER A 170 -13.06 -6.49 5.89
N PRO A 171 -12.45 -7.33 5.02
CA PRO A 171 -12.21 -8.72 5.36
C PRO A 171 -11.36 -8.76 6.64
N GLY A 172 -11.91 -9.33 7.71
CA GLY A 172 -11.26 -9.38 9.02
C GLY A 172 -11.61 -8.23 10.00
N ASN A 173 -12.58 -7.35 9.70
CA ASN A 173 -13.10 -6.32 10.62
C ASN A 173 -12.07 -5.30 11.14
N ILE A 174 -10.87 -5.23 10.55
CA ILE A 174 -9.89 -4.19 10.85
C ILE A 174 -10.01 -3.14 9.76
N ALA A 175 -10.73 -2.07 10.05
CA ALA A 175 -10.73 -0.87 9.25
C ALA A 175 -9.32 -0.24 9.31
N LYS A 176 -8.32 -0.81 8.61
CA LYS A 176 -6.90 -0.39 8.65
C LYS A 176 -6.67 0.95 7.96
N LEU A 177 -7.55 1.31 7.02
CA LEU A 177 -7.38 2.52 6.24
C LEU A 177 -7.53 3.78 7.09
N LYS A 178 -8.62 3.89 7.87
CA LYS A 178 -8.86 5.05 8.73
C LYS A 178 -7.73 5.35 9.72
N PRO A 179 -7.25 4.41 10.56
CA PRO A 179 -6.15 4.67 11.48
C PRO A 179 -4.85 4.98 10.74
N ALA A 180 -4.55 4.30 9.62
CA ALA A 180 -3.34 4.59 8.85
C ALA A 180 -3.34 6.00 8.25
N ILE A 181 -4.49 6.46 7.70
CA ILE A 181 -4.61 7.83 7.19
C ILE A 181 -4.58 8.85 8.34
N LEU A 182 -5.15 8.54 9.51
CA LEU A 182 -5.03 9.41 10.68
C LEU A 182 -3.58 9.55 11.14
N GLU A 183 -2.83 8.44 11.24
CA GLU A 183 -1.40 8.46 11.56
C GLU A 183 -0.61 9.27 10.54
N LEU A 184 -0.91 9.09 9.26
CA LEU A 184 -0.31 9.85 8.16
C LEU A 184 -0.55 11.36 8.34
N VAL A 185 -1.81 11.78 8.52
CA VAL A 185 -2.16 13.20 8.68
C VAL A 185 -1.58 13.79 9.98
N HIS A 186 -1.55 13.01 11.07
CA HIS A 186 -0.89 13.41 12.32
C HIS A 186 0.61 13.66 12.14
N LYS A 187 1.30 12.81 11.35
CA LYS A 187 2.72 13.00 11.03
C LYS A 187 2.98 14.31 10.30
N TYR A 188 2.01 14.78 9.51
CA TYR A 188 2.09 16.08 8.82
C TYR A 188 1.68 17.28 9.67
N GLN A 189 1.38 17.08 10.97
CA GLN A 189 1.00 18.13 11.93
C GLN A 189 -0.16 19.02 11.46
N VAL A 190 -1.03 18.48 10.58
CA VAL A 190 -2.22 19.18 10.11
C VAL A 190 -3.37 18.90 11.08
N ARG A 191 -4.20 19.91 11.34
CA ARG A 191 -5.43 19.71 12.14
C ARG A 191 -6.38 18.81 11.38
N CYS A 192 -6.81 17.73 12.02
CA CYS A 192 -7.80 16.82 11.46
C CYS A 192 -8.89 16.46 12.45
N GLU A 193 -10.11 16.29 11.94
CA GLU A 193 -11.30 15.91 12.69
C GLU A 193 -11.86 14.61 12.07
N PRO A 194 -11.75 13.46 12.76
CA PRO A 194 -12.34 12.23 12.27
C PRO A 194 -13.88 12.28 12.36
N ASN A 195 -14.55 11.59 11.44
CA ASN A 195 -16.01 11.46 11.32
C ASN A 195 -16.76 12.74 10.92
N ARG A 196 -16.08 13.71 10.31
CA ARG A 196 -16.71 14.91 9.73
C ARG A 196 -16.55 14.88 8.21
N PRO A 197 -17.62 15.13 7.42
CA PRO A 197 -19.00 15.44 7.82
C PRO A 197 -19.82 14.23 8.31
N ASN A 198 -19.35 13.00 8.08
CA ASN A 198 -20.06 11.77 8.42
C ASN A 198 -19.10 10.64 8.84
N PRO A 199 -19.59 9.58 9.50
CA PRO A 199 -18.78 8.43 9.86
C PRO A 199 -18.12 7.81 8.62
N GLY A 200 -16.80 7.69 8.63
CA GLY A 200 -16.00 7.24 7.49
C GLY A 200 -15.30 8.36 6.71
N CYS A 201 -15.41 9.61 7.17
CA CYS A 201 -14.61 10.73 6.66
C CYS A 201 -13.58 11.22 7.68
N ILE A 202 -12.55 11.90 7.17
CA ILE A 202 -11.56 12.66 7.93
C ILE A 202 -11.55 14.06 7.33
N TYR A 203 -11.92 15.07 8.12
CA TYR A 203 -11.84 16.47 7.71
C TYR A 203 -10.47 17.01 8.08
N VAL A 204 -9.78 17.65 7.15
CA VAL A 204 -8.47 18.25 7.31
C VAL A 204 -8.62 19.76 7.08
N GLU A 205 -8.19 20.56 8.04
CA GLU A 205 -8.29 22.03 7.98
C GLU A 205 -6.95 22.67 7.61
N PHE A 206 -6.95 23.58 6.64
CA PHE A 206 -5.82 24.39 6.24
C PHE A 206 -6.12 25.86 6.61
N GLY A 207 -5.39 26.45 7.57
CA GLY A 207 -5.76 27.79 8.04
C GLY A 207 -4.86 28.41 9.11
N LYS A 208 -4.79 29.76 9.04
CA LYS A 208 -3.85 30.68 9.70
C LYS A 208 -3.74 30.49 11.22
N GLY A 209 -2.63 29.91 11.70
CA GLY A 209 -2.13 30.23 13.04
C GLY A 209 -1.77 29.09 13.99
N VAL A 210 -2.10 27.82 13.72
CA VAL A 210 -1.54 26.71 14.51
C VAL A 210 -1.36 25.46 13.63
N GLY A 211 -0.08 25.12 13.45
CA GLY A 211 0.44 24.06 12.59
C GLY A 211 1.65 24.62 11.84
N ASN A 212 2.86 24.34 12.34
CA ASN A 212 4.06 24.58 11.55
C ASN A 212 3.98 23.62 10.35
N MET A 213 3.74 24.17 9.16
CA MET A 213 3.62 23.44 7.89
C MET A 213 4.91 23.54 7.06
N ASP A 214 6.05 23.88 7.70
CA ASP A 214 7.34 24.14 7.03
C ASP A 214 7.85 22.91 6.25
N TRP A 215 7.40 21.69 6.60
CA TRP A 215 7.78 20.46 5.90
C TRP A 215 7.24 20.34 4.47
N LEU A 216 6.02 20.84 4.20
CA LEU A 216 5.45 20.76 2.85
C LEU A 216 6.19 21.70 1.88
N ASP A 217 6.74 22.81 2.38
CA ASP A 217 7.60 23.69 1.59
C ASP A 217 8.95 23.04 1.24
N VAL A 218 9.48 22.18 2.11
CA VAL A 218 10.69 21.36 1.82
C VAL A 218 10.40 20.33 0.72
N PHE A 219 9.23 19.70 0.73
CA PHE A 219 8.82 18.76 -0.30
C PHE A 219 8.48 19.44 -1.63
N ALA A 220 7.75 20.55 -1.59
CA ALA A 220 7.45 21.39 -2.76
C ALA A 220 8.74 21.92 -3.40
N ASN A 221 9.72 22.37 -2.60
CA ASN A 221 11.04 22.72 -3.12
C ASN A 221 11.78 21.51 -3.70
N LYS A 222 11.65 20.32 -3.10
CA LYS A 222 12.29 19.09 -3.61
C LYS A 222 11.68 18.65 -4.96
N MET A 223 10.38 18.84 -5.17
CA MET A 223 9.74 18.58 -6.46
C MET A 223 9.97 19.68 -7.48
N ALA A 224 10.04 20.95 -7.06
CA ALA A 224 10.37 22.07 -7.95
C ALA A 224 11.84 22.05 -8.41
N ASN A 225 12.75 21.51 -7.61
CA ASN A 225 14.16 21.34 -7.96
C ASN A 225 14.48 19.98 -8.63
N ALA A 226 13.46 19.17 -8.96
CA ALA A 226 13.66 17.92 -9.70
C ALA A 226 13.90 18.13 -11.21
N ASP A 227 13.79 19.37 -11.72
CA ASP A 227 14.10 19.76 -13.10
C ASP A 227 15.19 20.86 -13.16
N CYS A 228 16.43 20.56 -12.76
CA CYS A 228 17.63 21.19 -13.36
C CYS A 228 18.96 20.63 -12.81
N ILE A 229 19.37 19.42 -13.19
CA ILE A 229 20.80 19.12 -13.43
C ILE A 229 20.87 18.15 -14.62
N ILE A 230 20.78 18.71 -15.84
CA ILE A 230 21.52 18.16 -16.97
C ILE A 230 22.87 18.87 -16.94
N MET A 231 23.92 18.12 -16.59
CA MET A 231 25.29 18.37 -17.04
C MET A 231 25.78 17.11 -17.74
#